data_AF-A0A9X0BA00-F1
#
_entry.id   AF-A0A9X0BA00-F1
#
_cell.length_a   1.000
_cell.length_b   1.000
_cell.length_c   1.000
_cell.angle_alpha   90.00
_cell.angle_beta   90.00
_cell.angle_gamma   90.00
#
_symmetry.space_group_name_H-M   'P 1'
#
loop_
_entity.id
_entity.type
_entity.pdbx_description
1 polymer ?
#
loop_
_entity_poly.entity_id
_entity_poly.type
_entity_poly.pdbx_seq_one_letter_code
_entity_poly.pdbx_strand_id
1 'polypeptide(L)'
;MTGFLRTLHFLSRWDWQHEALIIDLAGDLTSEITEKIRTRFNAWRNIDPAMNTLALFVASDIDSEGVTWTQYEMPPKVVAGRMSALSKAAMDLLRSQGHELDVPDLFQTSLAPYDFVINLRSKMLGDRAVSKFKNIAEAEVSGRASKMAIVKAFVRDVQACYGSSLLLFHGDTSADVVAGIWNPQTLNPKTWNLKTAYSTAPAPGNDSTQQDRVVINQSAILNEIARLGEGLVDTIESGKVGA
;
A
#
# COMPACT_ATOMS: atom_id res chain seq x y z
N MET A 1 -24.78 -2.07 -5.11
CA MET A 1 -23.86 -2.03 -6.26
C MET A 1 -23.61 -0.62 -6.79
N THR A 2 -24.64 0.18 -7.08
CA THR A 2 -24.51 1.49 -7.72
C THR A 2 -23.57 2.46 -7.00
N GLY A 3 -23.65 2.57 -5.66
CA GLY A 3 -22.74 3.44 -4.89
C GLY A 3 -21.27 3.05 -5.06
N PHE A 4 -20.94 1.76 -4.97
CA PHE A 4 -19.60 1.23 -5.16
C PHE A 4 -19.05 1.48 -6.58
N LEU A 5 -19.88 1.29 -7.61
CA LEU A 5 -19.46 1.59 -8.98
C LEU A 5 -19.28 3.09 -9.20
N ARG A 6 -20.10 3.94 -8.57
CA ARG A 6 -19.91 5.41 -8.61
C ARG A 6 -18.61 5.84 -7.93
N THR A 7 -18.24 5.22 -6.81
CA THR A 7 -16.95 5.52 -6.15
C THR A 7 -15.76 5.06 -6.98
N LEU A 8 -15.78 3.85 -7.55
CA LEU A 8 -14.73 3.41 -8.47
C LEU A 8 -14.64 4.30 -9.71
N HIS A 9 -15.78 4.69 -10.26
CA HIS A 9 -15.83 5.61 -11.39
C HIS A 9 -15.22 6.98 -11.06
N PHE A 10 -15.54 7.52 -9.89
CA PHE A 10 -14.93 8.76 -9.39
C PHE A 10 -13.41 8.61 -9.22
N LEU A 11 -12.94 7.59 -8.49
CA LEU A 11 -11.51 7.35 -8.27
C LEU A 11 -10.72 7.10 -9.56
N SER A 12 -11.36 6.51 -10.58
CA SER A 12 -10.73 6.29 -11.89
C SER A 12 -10.46 7.59 -12.67
N ARG A 13 -11.23 8.65 -12.39
CA ARG A 13 -11.17 9.94 -13.10
C ARG A 13 -10.50 11.04 -12.29
N TRP A 14 -10.55 10.94 -10.97
CA TRP A 14 -10.00 11.95 -10.09
C TRP A 14 -8.49 12.04 -10.24
N ASP A 15 -8.04 13.21 -10.70
CA ASP A 15 -6.62 13.56 -10.72
C ASP A 15 -6.24 14.26 -9.42
N TRP A 16 -5.99 13.45 -8.39
CA TRP A 16 -5.62 13.90 -7.05
C TRP A 16 -4.33 14.74 -7.01
N GLN A 17 -3.53 14.78 -8.09
CA GLN A 17 -2.33 15.61 -8.16
C GLN A 17 -2.70 17.09 -8.35
N HIS A 18 -3.70 17.36 -9.18
CA HIS A 18 -4.09 18.70 -9.60
C HIS A 18 -5.43 19.17 -9.00
N GLU A 19 -6.22 18.26 -8.44
CA GLU A 19 -7.56 18.56 -7.92
C GLU A 19 -7.75 18.05 -6.48
N ALA A 20 -8.13 18.97 -5.59
CA ALA A 20 -8.57 18.66 -4.24
C ALA A 20 -9.97 18.01 -4.23
N LEU A 21 -10.19 17.03 -3.36
CA LEU A 21 -11.53 16.52 -3.09
C LEU A 21 -12.18 17.34 -1.98
N ILE A 22 -13.24 18.07 -2.31
CA ILE A 22 -14.00 18.89 -1.36
C ILE A 22 -15.41 18.32 -1.27
N ILE A 23 -15.83 17.91 -0.08
CA ILE A 23 -17.12 17.27 0.16
C ILE A 23 -17.91 18.07 1.18
N ASP A 24 -19.16 18.38 0.86
CA ASP A 24 -20.10 18.98 1.80
C ASP A 24 -20.92 17.87 2.48
N LEU A 25 -20.68 17.64 3.78
CA LEU A 25 -21.35 16.59 4.55
C LEU A 25 -22.56 17.13 5.33
N ALA A 26 -22.46 18.31 5.95
CA ALA A 26 -23.54 18.91 6.72
C ALA A 26 -24.39 19.95 5.96
N GLY A 27 -23.96 20.38 4.77
CA GLY A 27 -24.65 21.43 4.00
C GLY A 27 -24.16 22.85 4.31
N ASP A 28 -23.09 22.98 5.09
CA ASP A 28 -22.57 24.26 5.60
C ASP A 28 -21.39 24.80 4.77
N LEU A 29 -21.06 24.15 3.65
CA LEU A 29 -19.94 24.54 2.81
C LEU A 29 -20.27 25.78 1.96
N THR A 30 -19.83 26.95 2.42
CA THR A 30 -19.96 28.20 1.66
C THR A 30 -18.90 28.34 0.57
N SER A 31 -19.16 29.18 -0.43
CA SER A 31 -18.21 29.50 -1.50
C SER A 31 -16.90 30.08 -0.95
N GLU A 32 -16.98 30.90 0.10
CA GLU A 32 -15.81 31.48 0.75
C GLU A 32 -14.91 30.41 1.40
N ILE A 33 -15.51 29.41 2.06
CA ILE A 33 -14.78 28.30 2.66
C ILE A 33 -14.13 27.45 1.56
N THR A 34 -14.87 27.19 0.47
CA THR A 34 -14.36 26.44 -0.68
C THR A 34 -13.13 27.10 -1.31
N GLU A 35 -13.14 28.42 -1.49
CA GLU A 35 -11.99 29.15 -2.04
C GLU A 35 -10.79 29.17 -1.07
N LYS A 36 -11.04 29.23 0.24
CA LYS A 36 -9.97 29.07 1.25
C LYS A 36 -9.34 27.68 1.17
N ILE A 37 -10.14 26.63 1.04
CA ILE A 37 -9.67 25.24 0.89
C ILE A 37 -8.82 25.11 -0.38
N ARG A 38 -9.28 25.64 -1.52
CA ARG A 38 -8.52 25.64 -2.78
C ARG A 38 -7.19 26.37 -2.68
N THR A 39 -7.18 27.52 -2.00
CA THR A 39 -5.95 28.29 -1.77
C THR A 39 -4.96 27.48 -0.93
N ARG A 40 -5.43 26.77 0.09
CA ARG A 40 -4.61 25.86 0.91
C ARG A 40 -4.06 24.69 0.12
N PHE A 41 -4.88 24.04 -0.70
CA PHE A 41 -4.44 22.98 -1.59
C PHE A 41 -3.28 23.44 -2.49
N ASN A 42 -3.43 24.61 -3.13
CA ASN A 42 -2.38 25.19 -3.96
C ASN A 42 -1.12 25.51 -3.16
N ALA A 43 -1.26 26.02 -1.93
CA ALA A 43 -0.12 26.26 -1.05
C ALA A 43 0.64 24.96 -0.72
N TRP A 44 -0.07 23.89 -0.38
CA TRP A 44 0.53 22.57 -0.16
C TRP A 44 1.24 22.03 -1.40
N ARG A 45 0.63 22.14 -2.57
CA ARG A 45 1.24 21.70 -3.85
C ARG A 45 2.46 22.53 -4.24
N ASN A 46 2.51 23.80 -3.85
CA ASN A 46 3.69 24.65 -4.06
C ASN A 46 4.84 24.30 -3.08
N ILE A 47 4.51 23.95 -1.84
CA ILE A 47 5.49 23.56 -0.82
C ILE A 47 6.07 22.17 -1.09
N ASP A 48 5.23 21.22 -1.50
CA ASP A 48 5.61 19.85 -1.82
C ASP A 48 5.12 19.44 -3.23
N PRO A 49 5.80 19.90 -4.30
CA PRO A 49 5.45 19.52 -5.67
C PRO A 49 5.67 18.04 -5.94
N ALA A 50 6.60 17.41 -5.21
CA ALA A 50 6.90 15.99 -5.32
C ALA A 50 5.80 15.12 -4.71
N MET A 51 4.97 15.68 -3.82
CA MET A 51 3.93 15.00 -3.04
C MET A 51 4.49 13.86 -2.20
N ASN A 52 5.60 14.12 -1.52
CA ASN A 52 6.20 13.17 -0.58
C ASN A 52 5.37 13.09 0.70
N THR A 53 4.93 14.25 1.22
CA THR A 53 4.26 14.36 2.52
C THR A 53 2.75 14.18 2.46
N LEU A 54 2.13 14.64 1.37
CA LEU A 54 0.68 14.69 1.22
C LEU A 54 0.27 14.31 -0.21
N ALA A 55 -0.16 13.06 -0.38
CA ALA A 55 -0.65 12.59 -1.67
C ALA A 55 -2.10 13.03 -1.90
N LEU A 56 -3.02 12.65 -1.01
CA LEU A 56 -4.45 12.93 -1.15
C LEU A 56 -4.84 14.15 -0.30
N PHE A 57 -5.47 15.14 -0.93
CA PHE A 57 -6.06 16.28 -0.22
C PHE A 57 -7.58 16.11 -0.22
N VAL A 58 -8.16 15.93 0.96
CA VAL A 58 -9.60 15.64 1.14
C VAL A 58 -10.14 16.53 2.25
N ALA A 59 -10.86 17.57 1.87
CA ALA A 59 -11.47 18.51 2.79
C ALA A 59 -12.99 18.35 2.84
N SER A 60 -13.55 18.73 3.98
CA SER A 60 -14.99 18.86 4.15
C SER A 60 -15.35 20.11 4.94
N ASP A 61 -16.64 20.32 5.12
CA ASP A 61 -17.21 21.28 6.07
C ASP A 61 -16.74 21.02 7.52
N ILE A 62 -16.51 19.76 7.89
CA ILE A 62 -16.01 19.35 9.21
C ILE A 62 -14.49 19.52 9.32
N ASP A 63 -13.75 19.22 8.24
CA ASP A 63 -12.31 19.40 8.15
C ASP A 63 -11.92 20.32 6.98
N SER A 64 -11.83 21.62 7.29
CA SER A 64 -11.41 22.63 6.32
C SER A 64 -9.90 22.63 6.02
N GLU A 65 -9.09 21.92 6.81
CA GLU A 65 -7.64 21.81 6.57
C GLU A 65 -7.35 20.80 5.47
N GLY A 66 -8.15 19.73 5.39
CA GLY A 66 -8.13 18.74 4.31
C GLY A 66 -6.94 17.78 4.33
N VAL A 67 -6.19 17.80 5.43
CA VAL A 67 -4.95 17.03 5.64
C VAL A 67 -5.00 16.16 6.89
N THR A 68 -6.05 16.27 7.72
CA THR A 68 -6.13 15.64 9.04
C THR A 68 -5.91 14.14 9.00
N TRP A 69 -6.42 13.47 7.95
CA TRP A 69 -6.30 12.03 7.78
C TRP A 69 -5.25 11.60 6.76
N THR A 70 -4.60 12.55 6.07
CA THR A 70 -3.74 12.26 4.92
C THR A 70 -2.30 12.74 5.05
N GLN A 71 -1.99 13.50 6.10
CA GLN A 71 -0.65 13.98 6.40
C GLN A 71 0.31 12.83 6.76
N TYR A 72 1.63 13.10 6.67
CA TYR A 72 2.71 12.17 7.05
C TYR A 72 2.77 10.91 6.19
N GLU A 73 2.57 11.06 4.88
CA GLU A 73 2.65 9.96 3.91
C GLU A 73 1.59 8.87 4.17
N MET A 74 0.39 9.25 4.65
CA MET A 74 -0.70 8.32 4.96
C MET A 74 -1.95 8.62 4.11
N PRO A 75 -2.03 8.23 2.83
CA PRO A 75 -1.23 7.18 2.22
C PRO A 75 0.00 7.71 1.46
N PRO A 76 1.03 6.85 1.25
CA PRO A 76 2.16 7.21 0.41
C PRO A 76 1.71 7.42 -1.04
N LYS A 77 2.43 8.25 -1.78
CA LYS A 77 2.15 8.55 -3.20
C LYS A 77 1.97 7.31 -4.08
N VAL A 78 2.78 6.27 -3.85
CA VAL A 78 2.69 5.00 -4.59
C VAL A 78 1.36 4.29 -4.37
N VAL A 79 0.79 4.40 -3.17
CA VAL A 79 -0.51 3.80 -2.81
C VAL A 79 -1.65 4.59 -3.46
N ALA A 80 -1.58 5.92 -3.44
CA ALA A 80 -2.54 6.77 -4.14
C ALA A 80 -2.54 6.50 -5.66
N GLY A 81 -1.36 6.40 -6.27
CA GLY A 81 -1.22 6.03 -7.69
C GLY A 81 -1.81 4.66 -8.00
N ARG A 82 -1.55 3.67 -7.14
CA ARG A 82 -2.10 2.31 -7.29
C ARG A 82 -3.62 2.27 -7.13
N MET A 83 -4.17 3.02 -6.19
CA MET A 83 -5.63 3.16 -6.02
C MET A 83 -6.28 3.65 -7.32
N SER A 84 -5.74 4.71 -7.93
CA SER A 84 -6.25 5.21 -9.21
C SER A 84 -6.08 4.20 -10.35
N ALA A 85 -4.94 3.49 -10.42
CA ALA A 85 -4.69 2.50 -11.46
C ALA A 85 -5.64 1.29 -11.36
N LEU A 86 -5.86 0.76 -10.15
CA LEU A 86 -6.81 -0.33 -9.91
C LEU A 86 -8.25 0.12 -10.21
N SER A 87 -8.61 1.35 -9.83
CA SER A 87 -9.94 1.89 -10.15
C SER A 87 -10.17 2.01 -11.65
N LYS A 88 -9.15 2.42 -12.42
CA LYS A 88 -9.20 2.44 -13.90
C LYS A 88 -9.35 1.04 -14.47
N ALA A 89 -8.52 0.08 -14.03
CA ALA A 89 -8.59 -1.31 -14.49
C ALA A 89 -9.96 -1.96 -14.20
N ALA A 90 -10.53 -1.72 -13.03
CA ALA A 90 -11.87 -2.21 -12.68
C ALA A 90 -12.96 -1.60 -13.58
N MET A 91 -12.87 -0.30 -13.90
CA MET A 91 -13.83 0.36 -14.80
C MET A 91 -13.67 -0.09 -16.27
N ASP A 92 -12.45 -0.41 -16.69
CA ASP A 92 -12.18 -0.94 -18.03
C ASP A 92 -12.70 -2.38 -18.17
N LEU A 93 -12.48 -3.21 -17.15
CA LEU A 93 -13.05 -4.56 -17.06
C LEU A 93 -14.58 -4.52 -17.16
N LEU A 94 -15.21 -3.65 -16.36
CA LEU A 94 -16.66 -3.44 -16.38
C LEU A 94 -17.17 -2.98 -17.76
N ARG A 95 -16.42 -2.13 -18.47
CA ARG A 95 -16.79 -1.69 -19.82
C ARG A 95 -16.68 -2.82 -20.84
N SER A 96 -15.67 -3.69 -20.69
CA SER A 96 -15.42 -4.79 -21.62
C SER A 96 -16.41 -5.95 -21.47
N GLN A 97 -16.75 -6.33 -20.23
CA GLN A 97 -17.60 -7.48 -19.93
C GLN A 97 -19.07 -7.10 -19.64
N GLY A 98 -19.33 -5.84 -19.28
CA GLY A 98 -20.69 -5.33 -19.07
C GLY A 98 -21.46 -6.10 -18.01
N HIS A 99 -22.55 -6.75 -18.41
CA HIS A 99 -23.42 -7.53 -17.52
C HIS A 99 -22.95 -8.98 -17.30
N GLU A 100 -21.98 -9.47 -18.07
CA GLU A 100 -21.42 -10.82 -17.94
C GLU A 100 -20.24 -10.87 -16.96
N LEU A 101 -19.85 -9.72 -16.41
CA LEU A 101 -18.77 -9.60 -15.43
C LEU A 101 -19.09 -10.42 -14.17
N ASP A 102 -18.17 -11.32 -13.82
CA ASP A 102 -18.22 -11.97 -12.52
C ASP A 102 -17.69 -11.01 -11.44
N VAL A 103 -18.52 -10.72 -10.44
CA VAL A 103 -18.21 -9.73 -9.39
C VAL A 103 -16.93 -10.07 -8.58
N PRO A 104 -16.62 -11.34 -8.26
CA PRO A 104 -15.39 -11.72 -7.58
C PRO A 104 -14.11 -11.29 -8.31
N ASP A 105 -14.13 -11.18 -9.64
CA ASP A 105 -12.95 -10.77 -10.42
C ASP A 105 -12.51 -9.33 -10.06
N LEU A 106 -13.42 -8.45 -9.62
CA LEU A 106 -13.08 -7.11 -9.14
C LEU A 106 -12.30 -7.13 -7.82
N PHE A 107 -12.46 -8.20 -7.04
CA PHE A 107 -11.85 -8.36 -5.74
C PHE A 107 -10.61 -9.26 -5.78
N GLN A 108 -10.26 -9.80 -6.96
CA GLN A 108 -9.02 -10.52 -7.14
C GLN A 108 -7.84 -9.53 -7.21
N THR A 109 -6.91 -9.70 -6.28
CA THR A 109 -5.73 -8.83 -6.20
C THR A 109 -4.66 -9.28 -7.18
N SER A 110 -4.20 -8.37 -8.04
CA SER A 110 -3.04 -8.62 -8.90
C SER A 110 -1.75 -8.45 -8.11
N LEU A 111 -0.91 -9.50 -8.10
CA LEU A 111 0.41 -9.50 -7.47
C LEU A 111 1.55 -9.05 -8.41
N ALA A 112 1.24 -8.83 -9.69
CA ALA A 112 2.24 -8.51 -10.72
C ALA A 112 3.13 -7.28 -10.48
N PRO A 113 2.63 -6.16 -9.91
CA PRO A 113 3.46 -4.95 -9.77
C PRO A 113 4.32 -4.95 -8.50
N TYR A 114 4.33 -6.02 -7.70
CA TYR A 114 5.16 -6.10 -6.49
C TYR A 114 6.55 -6.66 -6.80
N ASP A 115 7.56 -6.21 -6.05
CA ASP A 115 8.95 -6.65 -6.23
C ASP A 115 9.21 -8.01 -5.58
N PHE A 116 8.51 -8.28 -4.48
CA PHE A 116 8.55 -9.55 -3.77
C PHE A 116 7.22 -9.85 -3.08
N VAL A 117 7.00 -11.13 -2.82
CA VAL A 117 5.79 -11.66 -2.20
C VAL A 117 6.19 -12.64 -1.10
N ILE A 118 5.62 -12.46 0.08
CA ILE A 118 5.82 -13.30 1.27
C ILE A 118 4.54 -14.12 1.44
N ASN A 119 4.65 -15.43 1.26
CA ASN A 119 3.59 -16.38 1.53
C ASN A 119 3.64 -16.79 3.00
N LEU A 120 2.50 -16.67 3.68
CA LEU A 120 2.35 -16.98 5.11
C LEU A 120 1.79 -18.39 5.30
N ARG A 121 2.20 -19.05 6.40
CA ARG A 121 1.78 -20.40 6.73
C ARG A 121 0.34 -20.42 7.27
N SER A 122 -0.61 -20.89 6.46
CA SER A 122 -2.02 -21.07 6.84
C SER A 122 -2.24 -21.92 8.13
N LYS A 123 -1.35 -22.90 8.41
CA LYS A 123 -1.47 -23.81 9.58
C LYS A 123 -1.39 -23.13 10.95
N MET A 124 -0.72 -21.99 11.06
CA MET A 124 -0.64 -21.19 12.31
C MET A 124 -1.74 -20.12 12.39
N LEU A 125 -2.48 -19.92 11.29
CA LEU A 125 -3.39 -18.81 11.07
C LEU A 125 -4.88 -19.22 11.19
N GLY A 126 -5.16 -20.46 11.63
CA GLY A 126 -6.47 -20.84 12.12
C GLY A 126 -7.52 -21.19 11.06
N ASP A 127 -7.14 -21.61 9.86
CA ASP A 127 -8.11 -22.17 8.91
C ASP A 127 -8.46 -23.62 9.29
N ARG A 128 -9.42 -23.77 10.20
CA ARG A 128 -10.24 -24.98 10.27
C ARG A 128 -11.54 -24.73 9.53
N ALA A 129 -11.76 -25.59 8.53
CA ALA A 129 -12.89 -25.70 7.62
C ALA A 129 -14.22 -25.06 8.06
N VAL A 130 -14.86 -24.37 7.10
CA VAL A 130 -16.23 -23.84 7.15
C VAL A 130 -17.19 -24.86 7.79
N SER A 131 -17.53 -24.65 9.06
CA SER A 131 -18.39 -25.56 9.81
C SER A 131 -19.87 -25.19 9.68
N LYS A 132 -20.72 -26.18 9.34
CA LYS A 132 -22.19 -26.04 9.19
C LYS A 132 -22.96 -25.83 10.51
N PHE A 133 -22.28 -25.60 11.63
CA PHE A 133 -22.89 -25.56 12.97
C PHE A 133 -22.70 -24.20 13.66
N LYS A 134 -23.82 -23.61 14.09
CA LYS A 134 -23.93 -22.24 14.62
C LYS A 134 -23.08 -21.97 15.88
N ASN A 135 -22.71 -23.02 16.62
CA ASN A 135 -21.94 -22.91 17.87
C ASN A 135 -20.41 -22.84 17.66
N ILE A 136 -19.93 -23.02 16.43
CA ILE A 136 -18.49 -22.97 16.08
C ILE A 136 -18.13 -21.66 15.37
N ALA A 137 -19.12 -20.95 14.82
CA ALA A 137 -18.92 -19.66 14.15
C ALA A 137 -18.27 -18.59 15.06
N GLU A 138 -18.54 -18.60 16.36
CA GLU A 138 -17.90 -17.68 17.33
C GLU A 138 -16.40 -17.99 17.52
N ALA A 139 -15.99 -19.26 17.46
CA ALA A 139 -14.59 -19.65 17.54
C ALA A 139 -13.81 -19.30 16.26
N GLU A 140 -14.45 -19.37 15.09
CA GLU A 140 -13.85 -19.02 13.79
C GLU A 140 -13.60 -17.50 13.67
N VAL A 141 -14.54 -16.66 14.12
CA VAL A 141 -14.35 -15.18 14.15
C VAL A 141 -13.18 -14.80 15.07
N SER A 142 -13.06 -15.48 16.21
CA SER A 142 -11.94 -15.28 17.15
C SER A 142 -10.58 -15.69 16.54
N GLY A 143 -10.52 -16.83 15.83
CA GLY A 143 -9.32 -17.27 15.13
C GLY A 143 -8.89 -16.33 14.00
N ARG A 144 -9.85 -15.82 13.21
CA ARG A 144 -9.63 -14.86 12.12
C ARG A 144 -9.15 -13.49 12.61
N ALA A 145 -9.74 -12.99 13.69
CA ALA A 145 -9.29 -11.75 14.32
C ALA A 145 -7.85 -11.90 14.87
N SER A 146 -7.52 -13.06 15.45
CA SER A 146 -6.18 -13.39 15.92
C SER A 146 -5.17 -13.45 14.76
N LYS A 147 -5.52 -14.12 13.65
CA LYS A 147 -4.72 -14.14 12.40
C LYS A 147 -4.36 -12.74 11.93
N MET A 148 -5.38 -11.88 11.76
CA MET A 148 -5.16 -10.52 11.27
C MET A 148 -4.30 -9.69 12.24
N ALA A 149 -4.47 -9.87 13.55
CA ALA A 149 -3.67 -9.18 14.55
C ALA A 149 -2.18 -9.59 14.47
N ILE A 150 -1.90 -10.88 14.27
CA ILE A 150 -0.53 -11.39 14.11
C ILE A 150 0.11 -10.84 12.83
N VAL A 151 -0.60 -10.90 11.69
CA VAL A 151 -0.08 -10.36 10.42
C VAL A 151 0.16 -8.86 10.50
N LYS A 152 -0.77 -8.10 11.11
CA LYS A 152 -0.59 -6.66 11.32
C LYS A 152 0.58 -6.35 12.25
N ALA A 153 0.77 -7.12 13.32
CA ALA A 153 1.91 -6.96 14.22
C ALA A 153 3.22 -7.24 13.48
N PHE A 154 3.30 -8.34 12.73
CA PHE A 154 4.46 -8.68 11.91
C PHE A 154 4.79 -7.59 10.88
N VAL A 155 3.79 -7.13 10.12
CA VAL A 155 3.99 -6.06 9.13
C VAL A 155 4.43 -4.76 9.80
N ARG A 156 3.84 -4.40 10.94
CA ARG A 156 4.25 -3.21 11.70
C ARG A 156 5.71 -3.32 12.16
N ASP A 157 6.11 -4.48 12.68
CA ASP A 157 7.45 -4.68 13.20
C ASP A 157 8.50 -4.64 12.06
N VAL A 158 8.19 -5.25 10.91
CA VAL A 158 9.04 -5.16 9.71
C VAL A 158 9.09 -3.73 9.15
N GLN A 159 7.95 -3.03 9.10
CA GLN A 159 7.90 -1.63 8.65
C GLN A 159 8.63 -0.69 9.62
N ALA A 160 8.70 -1.01 10.91
CA ALA A 160 9.50 -0.25 11.87
C ALA A 160 11.01 -0.40 11.63
N CYS A 161 11.47 -1.60 11.23
CA CYS A 161 12.87 -1.85 10.92
C CYS A 161 13.30 -1.32 9.54
N TYR A 162 12.47 -1.51 8.51
CA TYR A 162 12.85 -1.26 7.11
C TYR A 162 12.00 -0.20 6.40
N GLY A 163 11.19 0.58 7.12
CA GLY A 163 10.21 1.49 6.50
C GLY A 163 10.79 2.58 5.61
N SER A 164 12.07 2.90 5.73
CA SER A 164 12.79 3.80 4.82
C SER A 164 13.13 3.14 3.47
N SER A 165 13.24 1.82 3.46
CA SER A 165 13.77 1.02 2.35
C SER A 165 12.72 0.23 1.59
N LEU A 166 11.64 -0.18 2.27
CA LEU A 166 10.55 -0.96 1.67
C LEU A 166 9.19 -0.54 2.22
N LEU A 167 8.15 -0.88 1.46
CA LEU A 167 6.75 -0.71 1.84
C LEU A 167 6.03 -2.05 1.70
N LEU A 168 5.37 -2.49 2.78
CA LEU A 168 4.59 -3.73 2.80
C LEU A 168 3.09 -3.48 2.69
N PHE A 169 2.43 -4.44 2.05
CA PHE A 169 1.00 -4.50 1.85
C PHE A 169 0.51 -5.86 2.29
N HIS A 170 -0.51 -5.91 3.13
CA HIS A 170 -1.16 -7.14 3.52
C HIS A 170 -2.64 -7.09 3.11
N GLY A 171 -3.18 -8.25 2.74
CA GLY A 171 -4.61 -8.37 2.51
C GLY A 171 -5.41 -8.43 3.79
N ASP A 172 -6.69 -8.75 3.65
CA ASP A 172 -7.60 -8.99 4.76
C ASP A 172 -7.50 -10.44 5.26
N THR A 173 -8.54 -10.88 5.98
CA THR A 173 -8.58 -12.15 6.70
C THR A 173 -8.32 -13.40 5.83
N SER A 174 -8.70 -13.37 4.55
CA SER A 174 -8.54 -14.53 3.65
C SER A 174 -7.19 -14.53 2.93
N ALA A 175 -6.46 -13.43 2.94
CA ALA A 175 -5.17 -13.34 2.29
C ALA A 175 -4.06 -13.96 3.16
N ASP A 176 -3.40 -14.99 2.63
CA ASP A 176 -2.20 -15.58 3.22
C ASP A 176 -0.92 -14.94 2.65
N VAL A 177 -1.02 -13.75 2.07
CA VAL A 177 0.04 -13.14 1.28
C VAL A 177 0.32 -11.71 1.77
N VAL A 178 1.60 -11.40 1.97
CA VAL A 178 2.10 -10.05 2.19
C VAL A 178 3.00 -9.68 1.02
N ALA A 179 2.68 -8.61 0.32
CA ALA A 179 3.43 -8.16 -0.85
C ALA A 179 4.25 -6.91 -0.52
N GLY A 180 5.43 -6.79 -1.11
CA GLY A 180 6.37 -5.71 -0.82
C GLY A 180 6.87 -4.99 -2.07
N ILE A 181 7.18 -3.71 -1.89
CA ILE A 181 7.80 -2.85 -2.92
C ILE A 181 9.04 -2.19 -2.30
N TRP A 182 10.13 -2.15 -3.04
CA TRP A 182 11.34 -1.43 -2.66
C TRP A 182 11.20 0.05 -2.96
N ASN A 183 11.77 0.89 -2.10
CA ASN A 183 11.87 2.31 -2.40
C ASN A 183 12.87 2.53 -3.57
N PRO A 184 12.45 3.12 -4.70
CA PRO A 184 13.36 3.38 -5.83
C PRO A 184 14.59 4.20 -5.43
N GLN A 185 14.47 5.03 -4.39
CA GLN A 185 15.58 5.83 -3.88
C GLN A 185 16.67 5.01 -3.19
N THR A 186 16.35 3.83 -2.64
CA THR A 186 17.34 2.95 -1.99
C THR A 186 17.97 1.94 -2.95
N LEU A 187 17.33 1.70 -4.10
CA LEU A 187 17.84 0.85 -5.19
C LEU A 187 19.04 1.48 -5.92
N ASN A 188 19.09 2.81 -6.00
CA ASN A 188 20.17 3.51 -6.70
C ASN A 188 21.51 3.37 -5.95
N PRO A 189 22.63 3.08 -6.63
CA PRO A 189 23.95 3.04 -6.01
C PRO A 189 24.28 4.37 -5.33
N LYS A 190 24.66 4.31 -4.06
CA LYS A 190 24.99 5.49 -3.24
C LYS A 190 26.40 5.37 -2.68
N THR A 191 27.04 6.51 -2.42
CA THR A 191 28.30 6.53 -1.68
C THR A 191 28.07 5.98 -0.27
N TRP A 192 28.97 5.12 0.20
CA TRP A 192 28.87 4.57 1.55
C TRP A 192 28.94 5.68 2.61
N ASN A 193 28.06 5.61 3.60
CA ASN A 193 27.98 6.56 4.70
C ASN A 193 27.58 5.82 5.98
N LEU A 194 28.15 6.22 7.11
CA LEU A 194 27.80 5.72 8.45
C LEU A 194 26.34 5.97 8.82
N LYS A 195 25.67 6.95 8.19
CA LYS A 195 24.24 7.24 8.38
C LYS A 195 23.31 6.26 7.65
N THR A 196 23.85 5.35 6.84
CA THR A 196 23.05 4.35 6.13
C THR A 196 22.60 3.27 7.11
N ALA A 197 21.34 3.33 7.57
CA ALA A 197 20.78 2.45 8.58
C ALA A 197 20.16 1.15 8.02
N TYR A 198 20.60 0.68 6.85
CA TYR A 198 20.08 -0.54 6.21
C TYR A 198 21.21 -1.42 5.65
N SER A 199 20.90 -2.71 5.46
CA SER A 199 21.84 -3.69 4.93
C SER A 199 22.30 -3.33 3.52
N THR A 200 23.61 -3.21 3.33
CA THR A 200 24.23 -2.81 2.05
C THR A 200 25.22 -3.85 1.55
N ALA A 201 25.38 -3.90 0.23
CA ALA A 201 26.34 -4.72 -0.48
C ALA A 201 27.16 -3.83 -1.44
N PRO A 202 28.41 -4.19 -1.75
CA PRO A 202 29.20 -3.45 -2.74
C PRO A 202 28.51 -3.47 -4.11
N ALA A 203 28.51 -2.33 -4.81
CA ALA A 203 27.90 -2.23 -6.13
C ALA A 203 28.64 -3.11 -7.14
N PRO A 204 27.95 -3.88 -8.01
CA PRO A 204 28.60 -4.65 -9.07
C PRO A 204 29.08 -3.69 -10.16
N GLY A 205 30.37 -3.33 -10.14
CA GLY A 205 31.01 -2.48 -11.15
C GLY A 205 32.52 -2.72 -11.18
N ASN A 206 33.05 -3.06 -12.35
CA ASN A 206 34.45 -3.42 -12.59
C ASN A 206 35.38 -2.20 -12.78
N ASP A 207 34.88 -0.98 -12.61
CA ASP A 207 35.65 0.24 -12.79
C ASP A 207 36.30 0.66 -11.48
N SER A 208 37.63 0.69 -11.48
CA SER A 208 38.51 1.09 -10.38
C SER A 208 38.29 2.52 -9.85
N THR A 209 37.35 3.28 -10.43
CA THR A 209 36.96 4.64 -10.02
C THR A 209 35.67 4.70 -9.21
N GLN A 210 34.95 3.57 -9.02
CA GLN A 210 33.68 3.50 -8.27
C GLN A 210 33.76 2.63 -7.00
N GLN A 211 34.94 2.55 -6.35
CA GLN A 211 35.20 1.62 -5.25
C GLN A 211 34.37 1.87 -3.97
N ASP A 212 33.73 3.03 -3.80
CA ASP A 212 33.02 3.40 -2.57
C ASP A 212 31.48 3.40 -2.70
N ARG A 213 30.94 2.79 -3.76
CA ARG A 213 29.50 2.72 -3.99
C ARG A 213 28.90 1.44 -3.40
N VAL A 214 27.81 1.63 -2.67
CA VAL A 214 27.02 0.57 -2.06
C VAL A 214 25.59 0.59 -2.59
N VAL A 215 25.01 -0.60 -2.68
CA VAL A 215 23.63 -0.86 -3.07
C VAL A 215 22.94 -1.57 -1.91
N ILE A 216 21.61 -1.44 -1.82
CA ILE A 216 20.83 -2.19 -0.84
C ILE A 216 20.97 -3.71 -1.06
N ASN A 217 21.24 -4.44 0.02
CA ASN A 217 21.36 -5.89 -0.02
C ASN A 217 19.97 -6.54 0.10
N GLN A 218 19.25 -6.62 -1.02
CA GLN A 218 17.88 -7.13 -1.06
C GLN A 218 17.78 -8.56 -0.52
N SER A 219 18.70 -9.44 -0.90
CA SER A 219 18.66 -10.85 -0.48
C SER A 219 18.91 -11.00 1.03
N ALA A 220 19.84 -10.22 1.61
CA ALA A 220 20.05 -10.23 3.05
C ALA A 220 18.82 -9.73 3.81
N ILE A 221 18.20 -8.63 3.36
CA ILE A 221 16.99 -8.09 4.01
C ILE A 221 15.84 -9.10 3.94
N LEU A 222 15.62 -9.76 2.79
CA LEU A 222 14.58 -10.79 2.68
C LEU A 222 14.86 -11.98 3.62
N ASN A 223 16.11 -12.37 3.78
CA ASN A 223 16.50 -13.41 4.75
C ASN A 223 16.31 -12.98 6.21
N GLU A 224 16.58 -11.70 6.54
CA GLU A 224 16.30 -11.13 7.86
C GLU A 224 14.79 -11.13 8.13
N ILE A 225 13.96 -10.73 7.16
CA ILE A 225 12.50 -10.79 7.26
C ILE A 225 12.02 -12.23 7.46
N ALA A 226 12.58 -13.19 6.72
CA ALA A 226 12.26 -14.61 6.90
C ALA A 226 12.59 -15.11 8.32
N ARG A 227 13.69 -14.64 8.91
CA ARG A 227 14.09 -14.96 10.29
C ARG A 227 13.20 -14.28 11.33
N LEU A 228 12.84 -13.01 11.13
CA LEU A 228 11.92 -12.30 12.02
C LEU A 228 10.53 -12.97 12.04
N GLY A 229 10.10 -13.49 10.89
CA GLY A 229 8.86 -14.22 10.72
C GLY A 229 8.98 -15.74 10.89
N GLU A 230 9.98 -16.25 11.63
CA GLU A 230 10.17 -17.70 11.79
C GLU A 230 8.89 -18.35 12.34
N GLY A 231 8.43 -19.40 11.65
CA GLY A 231 7.15 -20.08 11.96
C GLY A 231 5.91 -19.47 11.30
N LEU A 232 5.94 -18.17 10.96
CA LEU A 232 4.85 -17.48 10.24
C LEU A 232 5.06 -17.48 8.71
N VAL A 233 6.27 -17.24 8.25
CA VAL A 233 6.62 -17.20 6.82
C VAL A 233 6.84 -18.62 6.30
N ASP A 234 6.27 -18.94 5.14
CA ASP A 234 6.49 -20.23 4.44
C ASP A 234 7.49 -20.07 3.31
N THR A 235 7.23 -19.15 2.38
CA THR A 235 8.12 -18.86 1.23
C THR A 235 8.16 -17.37 0.93
N ILE A 236 9.29 -16.92 0.36
CA ILE A 236 9.45 -15.56 -0.16
C ILE A 236 9.85 -15.67 -1.62
N GLU A 237 8.99 -15.16 -2.50
CA GLU A 237 9.22 -15.08 -3.93
C GLU A 237 9.78 -13.70 -4.26
N SER A 238 10.92 -13.65 -4.94
CA SER A 238 11.57 -12.40 -5.37
C SER A 238 11.68 -12.37 -6.90
N GLY A 239 11.35 -11.22 -7.49
CA GLY A 239 11.20 -11.05 -8.93
C GLY A 239 9.77 -10.66 -9.28
N LYS A 240 9.59 -9.89 -10.35
CA LYS A 240 8.26 -9.50 -10.84
C LYS A 240 7.43 -10.76 -11.07
N VAL A 241 6.45 -11.01 -10.21
CA VAL A 241 5.58 -12.18 -10.27
C VAL A 241 4.66 -12.02 -11.49
N GLY A 242 5.09 -12.49 -12.66
CA GLY A 242 4.31 -12.44 -13.90
C GLY A 242 4.99 -11.63 -15.00
N ALA A 243 6.03 -12.22 -15.61
CA ALA A 243 6.31 -12.03 -17.03
C ALA A 243 5.62 -13.13 -17.82
#